data_AF-A0A5J4ZJP5-F1
#
_entry.id   AF-A0A5J4ZJP5-F1
#
_cell.length_a   1.000
_cell.length_b   1.000
_cell.length_c   1.000
_cell.angle_alpha   90.00
_cell.angle_beta   90.00
_cell.angle_gamma   90.00
#
_symmetry.space_group_name_H-M   'P 1'
#
loop_
_entity.id
_entity.type
_entity.pdbx_description
1 polymer ?
#
loop_
_entity_poly.entity_id
_entity_poly.type
_entity_poly.pdbx_seq_one_letter_code
_entity_poly.pdbx_strand_id
1 'polypeptide(L)'
;MGDHRLRGLIWWRKWTKREWAVAAAGFAIFIIAFSLTSDSRTKSSIADQPFDSSTIDWVPLTLLRDTKIKGAFCLDGSAPGYHLQRGFGSGADSWVLHIEGGGWCNTIGIMFFP
;
A
#
# COMPACT_ATOMS: atom_id res chain seq x y z
N MET A 1 2.19 35.75 50.62
CA MET A 1 3.48 35.25 50.11
C MET A 1 3.19 34.13 49.12
N GLY A 2 3.61 34.30 47.86
CA GLY A 2 3.59 33.32 46.76
C GLY A 2 2.28 33.20 45.99
N ASP A 3 2.23 32.90 44.70
CA ASP A 3 3.01 33.33 43.51
C ASP A 3 2.18 32.91 42.27
N HIS A 4 2.52 33.44 41.09
CA HIS A 4 2.19 32.96 39.73
C HIS A 4 0.74 32.58 39.40
N ARG A 5 0.02 33.42 38.63
CA ARG A 5 -0.91 33.15 37.48
C ARG A 5 -1.60 34.49 37.15
N LEU A 6 -1.60 35.10 35.96
CA LEU A 6 -1.46 34.64 34.59
C LEU A 6 -0.77 35.74 33.75
N ARG A 7 0.29 35.35 33.06
CA ARG A 7 1.00 36.13 32.04
C ARG A 7 0.54 35.68 30.65
N GLY A 8 -0.75 35.82 30.33
CA GLY A 8 -1.33 35.09 29.18
C GLY A 8 -2.45 35.77 28.39
N LEU A 9 -2.71 37.06 28.57
CA LEU A 9 -3.81 37.75 27.86
C LEU A 9 -3.36 38.97 27.06
N ILE A 10 -2.19 38.87 26.43
CA ILE A 10 -1.74 39.81 25.39
C ILE A 10 -1.53 39.02 24.11
N TRP A 11 -2.60 38.45 23.53
CA TRP A 11 -2.55 37.96 22.16
C TRP A 11 -3.90 37.96 21.45
N TRP A 12 -4.70 39.00 21.62
CA TRP A 12 -5.78 39.28 20.66
C TRP A 12 -5.32 40.36 19.70
N ARG A 13 -4.49 39.93 18.73
CA ARG A 13 -4.15 40.73 17.57
C ARG A 13 -5.44 40.86 16.76
N LYS A 14 -5.96 42.08 16.68
CA LYS A 14 -7.16 42.45 15.92
C LYS A 14 -6.84 42.32 14.42
N TRP A 15 -7.02 41.12 13.87
CA TRP A 15 -6.76 40.84 12.45
C TRP A 15 -7.75 41.58 11.57
N THR A 16 -7.26 42.28 10.53
CA THR A 16 -8.12 42.99 9.59
C THR A 16 -8.73 42.00 8.58
N LYS A 17 -9.93 42.29 8.06
CA LYS A 17 -10.71 41.39 7.18
C LYS A 17 -9.95 40.90 5.93
N ARG A 18 -8.86 41.58 5.54
CA ARG A 18 -7.99 41.25 4.41
C ARG A 18 -7.12 40.01 4.69
N GLU A 19 -6.74 39.80 5.94
CA GLU A 19 -5.89 38.67 6.37
C GLU A 19 -6.63 37.32 6.28
N TRP A 20 -7.95 37.32 6.53
CA TRP A 20 -8.80 36.13 6.41
C TRP A 20 -8.92 35.65 4.96
N ALA A 21 -8.95 36.58 4.00
CA ALA A 21 -9.01 36.24 2.58
C ALA A 21 -7.70 35.59 2.11
N VAL A 22 -6.54 36.09 2.58
CA VAL A 22 -5.22 35.54 2.25
C VAL A 22 -5.04 34.14 2.86
N ALA A 23 -5.45 33.95 4.12
CA ALA A 23 -5.39 32.65 4.78
C ALA A 23 -6.31 31.61 4.13
N ALA A 24 -7.54 31.99 3.75
CA ALA A 24 -8.48 31.10 3.08
C ALA A 24 -8.03 30.68 1.68
N ALA A 25 -7.49 31.62 0.88
CA ALA A 25 -6.95 31.31 -0.44
C ALA A 25 -5.73 30.38 -0.36
N GLY A 26 -4.82 30.63 0.58
CA GLY A 26 -3.65 29.77 0.82
C GLY A 26 -4.05 28.36 1.25
N PHE A 27 -5.01 28.22 2.15
CA PHE A 27 -5.51 26.91 2.59
C PHE A 27 -6.19 26.14 1.45
N ALA A 28 -7.00 26.81 0.62
CA ALA A 28 -7.63 26.20 -0.55
C ALA A 28 -6.60 25.68 -1.57
N ILE A 29 -5.54 26.45 -1.85
CA ILE A 29 -4.46 26.05 -2.75
C ILE A 29 -3.71 24.83 -2.20
N PHE A 30 -3.43 24.80 -0.89
CA PHE A 30 -2.74 23.67 -0.24
C PHE A 30 -3.59 22.39 -0.27
N ILE A 31 -4.91 22.49 0.00
CA ILE A 31 -5.83 21.36 -0.09
C ILE A 31 -5.94 20.83 -1.53
N ILE A 32 -6.01 21.71 -2.53
CA ILE A 32 -6.05 21.31 -3.95
C ILE A 32 -4.74 20.63 -4.35
N ALA A 33 -3.59 21.20 -3.97
CA ALA A 33 -2.29 20.60 -4.26
C ALA A 33 -2.15 19.23 -3.59
N PHE A 34 -2.50 19.10 -2.30
CA PHE A 34 -2.46 17.82 -1.59
C PHE A 34 -3.44 16.78 -2.15
N SER A 35 -4.61 17.23 -2.64
CA SER A 35 -5.56 16.36 -3.34
C SER A 35 -4.98 15.89 -4.68
N LEU A 36 -4.36 16.78 -5.46
CA LEU A 36 -3.69 16.42 -6.72
C LEU A 36 -2.48 15.49 -6.51
N THR A 37 -1.72 15.65 -5.42
CA THR A 37 -0.63 14.72 -5.08
C THR A 37 -1.13 13.38 -4.58
N SER A 38 -2.30 13.36 -3.91
CA SER A 38 -2.94 12.13 -3.41
C SER A 38 -3.61 11.34 -4.53
N ASP A 39 -4.19 12.03 -5.54
CA ASP A 39 -4.86 11.40 -6.68
C ASP A 39 -3.88 10.71 -7.65
N SER A 40 -2.61 11.12 -7.63
CA SER A 40 -1.55 10.53 -8.46
C SER A 40 -1.20 9.06 -8.12
N ARG A 41 -1.78 8.48 -7.06
CA ARG A 41 -1.69 7.03 -6.77
C ARG A 41 -2.87 6.18 -7.26
N THR A 42 -3.88 6.76 -7.90
CA THR A 42 -5.11 6.02 -8.25
C THR A 42 -5.39 5.97 -9.76
N LYS A 43 -4.34 5.90 -10.60
CA LYS A 43 -4.51 5.63 -12.03
C LYS A 43 -3.42 4.71 -12.59
N SER A 44 -3.60 3.41 -12.37
CA SER A 44 -3.00 2.34 -13.18
C SER A 44 -3.87 1.10 -13.03
N SER A 45 -4.48 0.69 -14.15
CA SER A 45 -5.22 -0.56 -14.42
C SER A 45 -6.53 -0.83 -13.66
N ILE A 46 -7.61 -0.17 -14.08
CA ILE A 46 -8.96 -0.74 -14.10
C ILE A 46 -9.36 -0.83 -15.58
N ALA A 47 -8.88 -1.86 -16.24
CA ALA A 47 -9.55 -2.44 -17.40
C ALA A 47 -9.93 -3.86 -16.97
N ASP A 48 -11.18 -4.24 -17.25
CA ASP A 48 -11.86 -5.50 -16.95
C ASP A 48 -12.60 -5.60 -15.59
N GLN A 49 -13.92 -5.39 -15.64
CA GLN A 49 -14.91 -6.08 -14.80
C GLN A 49 -16.19 -6.20 -15.64
N PRO A 50 -16.80 -7.39 -15.74
CA PRO A 50 -17.75 -7.79 -14.69
C PRO A 50 -17.79 -9.30 -14.39
N PHE A 51 -17.48 -9.67 -13.14
CA PHE A 51 -18.00 -10.89 -12.50
C PHE A 51 -18.26 -10.55 -11.03
N ASP A 52 -19.50 -10.77 -10.57
CA ASP A 52 -19.90 -10.55 -9.19
C ASP A 52 -19.27 -11.63 -8.29
N SER A 53 -18.04 -11.31 -7.87
CA SER A 53 -17.16 -12.04 -6.96
C SER A 53 -17.41 -11.66 -5.50
N SER A 54 -18.64 -11.27 -5.13
CA SER A 54 -18.99 -10.78 -3.78
C SER A 54 -18.88 -11.83 -2.66
N THR A 55 -18.45 -13.06 -2.95
CA THR A 55 -18.32 -14.14 -1.96
C THR A 55 -17.04 -14.97 -2.04
N ILE A 56 -16.11 -14.70 -2.96
CA ILE A 56 -14.85 -15.47 -3.03
C ILE A 56 -13.68 -14.64 -2.52
N ASP A 57 -13.19 -15.00 -1.33
CA ASP A 57 -11.98 -14.45 -0.72
C ASP A 57 -10.73 -15.08 -1.36
N TRP A 58 -10.41 -14.67 -2.60
CA TRP A 58 -9.17 -15.08 -3.26
C TRP A 58 -7.99 -14.33 -2.64
N VAL A 59 -6.98 -15.07 -2.19
CA VAL A 59 -5.72 -14.46 -1.75
C VAL A 59 -4.93 -14.02 -2.99
N PRO A 60 -4.56 -12.73 -3.13
CA PRO A 60 -3.86 -12.25 -4.32
C PRO A 60 -2.42 -12.78 -4.41
N LEU A 61 -1.98 -13.09 -5.62
CA LEU A 61 -0.60 -13.49 -5.91
C LEU A 61 0.34 -12.27 -5.80
N THR A 62 1.33 -12.37 -4.93
CA THR A 62 2.39 -11.37 -4.81
C THR A 62 3.65 -11.86 -5.49
N LEU A 63 4.07 -11.19 -6.56
CA LEU A 63 5.34 -11.48 -7.25
C LEU A 63 6.54 -10.95 -6.46
N LEU A 64 7.63 -11.72 -6.48
CA LEU A 64 8.88 -11.32 -5.86
C LEU A 64 9.46 -10.11 -6.58
N ARG A 65 9.70 -9.02 -5.85
CA ARG A 65 10.38 -7.83 -6.38
C ARG A 65 11.89 -8.03 -6.43
N ASP A 66 12.56 -7.35 -7.34
CA ASP A 66 14.01 -7.34 -7.47
C ASP A 66 14.61 -8.75 -7.67
N THR A 67 13.92 -9.60 -8.43
CA THR A 67 14.33 -10.99 -8.71
C THR A 67 15.75 -11.10 -9.22
N LYS A 68 16.18 -10.14 -10.05
CA LYS A 68 17.55 -10.05 -10.57
C LYS A 68 18.59 -9.82 -9.47
N ILE A 69 18.29 -8.98 -8.48
CA ILE A 69 19.19 -8.70 -7.35
C ILE A 69 19.20 -9.92 -6.40
N LYS A 70 18.04 -10.54 -6.20
CA LYS A 70 17.87 -11.70 -5.32
C LYS A 70 18.34 -13.02 -5.94
N GLY A 71 18.53 -13.07 -7.25
CA GLY A 71 18.92 -14.29 -7.97
C GLY A 71 17.85 -15.39 -7.97
N ALA A 72 16.57 -15.04 -7.81
CA ALA A 72 15.48 -16.01 -7.67
C ALA A 72 14.54 -15.96 -8.88
N PHE A 73 14.45 -17.07 -9.62
CA PHE A 73 13.68 -17.22 -10.85
C PHE A 73 13.00 -18.59 -10.91
N CYS A 74 11.87 -18.63 -11.61
CA CYS A 74 11.27 -19.89 -12.06
C CYS A 74 12.09 -20.51 -13.19
N LEU A 75 11.79 -21.77 -13.53
CA LEU A 75 12.51 -22.50 -14.60
C LEU A 75 12.35 -21.88 -16.00
N ASP A 76 11.29 -21.10 -16.22
CA ASP A 76 11.02 -20.34 -17.43
C ASP A 76 11.64 -18.92 -17.41
N GLY A 77 12.32 -18.54 -16.32
CA GLY A 77 12.89 -17.20 -16.14
C GLY A 77 11.91 -16.14 -15.63
N SER A 78 10.66 -16.51 -15.34
CA SER A 78 9.69 -15.60 -14.73
C SER A 78 9.99 -15.33 -13.25
N ALA A 79 9.34 -14.31 -12.70
CA ALA A 79 9.45 -13.98 -11.28
C ALA A 79 8.62 -14.95 -10.44
N PRO A 80 9.19 -15.59 -9.39
CA PRO A 80 8.40 -16.42 -8.48
C PRO A 80 7.43 -15.55 -7.67
N GLY A 81 6.36 -16.15 -7.15
CA GLY A 81 5.36 -15.46 -6.34
C GLY A 81 4.81 -16.32 -5.21
N TYR A 82 4.06 -15.69 -4.30
CA TYR A 82 3.42 -16.34 -3.16
C TYR A 82 2.05 -15.72 -2.86
N HIS A 83 1.18 -16.51 -2.25
CA HIS A 83 -0.08 -16.05 -1.67
C HIS A 83 0.14 -15.82 -0.17
N LEU A 84 -0.25 -14.64 0.32
CA LEU A 84 -0.11 -14.30 1.74
C LEU A 84 -1.44 -13.81 2.30
N GLN A 85 -2.03 -14.61 3.19
CA GLN A 85 -3.14 -14.20 4.04
C GLN A 85 -2.59 -13.94 5.44
N ARG A 86 -2.80 -12.74 5.96
CA ARG A 86 -2.36 -12.39 7.33
C ARG A 86 -3.29 -13.03 8.34
N GLY A 87 -2.71 -13.67 9.36
CA GLY A 87 -3.46 -14.16 10.50
C GLY A 87 -4.08 -13.02 11.32
N PHE A 88 -5.14 -13.34 12.07
CA PHE A 88 -5.83 -12.40 12.96
C PHE A 88 -5.98 -13.01 14.36
N GLY A 89 -6.19 -12.16 15.37
CA GLY A 89 -6.37 -12.60 16.75
C GLY A 89 -5.17 -13.39 17.28
N SER A 90 -5.41 -14.61 17.75
CA SER A 90 -4.36 -15.50 18.26
C SER A 90 -3.37 -15.99 17.19
N GLY A 91 -3.73 -15.90 15.91
CA GLY A 91 -2.88 -16.31 14.79
C GLY A 91 -2.00 -15.21 14.20
N ALA A 92 -2.04 -13.98 14.74
CA ALA A 92 -1.34 -12.82 14.16
C ALA A 92 0.19 -12.99 14.10
N ASP A 93 0.77 -13.70 15.08
CA ASP A 93 2.22 -13.96 15.18
C ASP A 93 2.60 -15.39 14.77
N SER A 94 1.65 -16.14 14.22
CA SER A 94 1.86 -17.52 13.78
C SER A 94 1.97 -17.60 12.26
N TRP A 95 2.88 -18.44 11.78
CA TRP A 95 3.14 -18.60 10.35
C TRP A 95 2.86 -20.05 9.92
N VAL A 96 2.11 -20.20 8.83
CA VAL A 96 1.91 -21.48 8.13
C VAL A 96 2.46 -21.32 6.73
N LEU A 97 3.41 -22.18 6.36
CA LEU A 97 3.99 -22.20 5.02
C LEU A 97 3.48 -23.41 4.25
N HIS A 98 2.80 -23.16 3.14
CA HIS A 98 2.38 -24.20 2.21
C HIS A 98 3.26 -24.15 0.97
N ILE A 99 3.83 -25.30 0.57
CA ILE A 99 4.66 -25.44 -0.62
C ILE A 99 3.96 -26.43 -1.54
N GLU A 100 3.55 -25.95 -2.72
CA GLU A 100 2.91 -26.78 -3.73
C GLU A 100 3.88 -27.88 -4.22
N GLY A 101 3.34 -29.08 -4.41
CA GLY A 101 4.06 -30.20 -5.03
C GLY A 101 3.91 -30.22 -6.55
N GLY A 102 4.49 -31.22 -7.20
CA GLY A 102 4.34 -31.38 -8.66
C GLY A 102 5.36 -32.29 -9.35
N GLY A 103 5.91 -33.29 -8.63
CA GLY A 103 7.01 -34.11 -9.14
C GLY A 103 8.32 -33.32 -9.32
N TRP A 104 9.24 -33.84 -10.13
CA TRP A 104 10.48 -33.16 -10.50
C TRP A 104 11.05 -33.69 -11.83
N CYS A 105 11.87 -32.88 -12.49
CA CYS A 105 12.64 -33.27 -13.67
C CYS A 105 14.13 -33.28 -13.31
N ASN A 106 14.81 -34.40 -13.52
CA ASN A 106 16.27 -34.53 -13.33
C ASN A 106 17.06 -34.45 -14.65
N THR A 107 16.36 -34.46 -15.78
CA THR A 107 16.92 -34.38 -17.12
C THR A 107 16.06 -33.46 -17.98
N ILE A 108 16.67 -32.81 -18.97
CA ILE A 108 15.99 -31.87 -19.88
C ILE A 108 14.86 -32.58 -20.67
N GLY A 109 15.04 -33.85 -21.03
CA GLY A 109 14.05 -34.60 -21.80
C GLY A 109 12.73 -34.83 -21.05
N ILE A 110 12.75 -34.87 -19.72
CA ILE A 110 11.55 -35.06 -18.89
C ILE A 110 10.80 -33.73 -18.69
N MET A 111 11.47 -32.59 -18.90
CA MET A 111 10.85 -31.26 -18.77
C MET A 111 9.89 -30.94 -19.92
N PHE A 112 10.11 -31.53 -21.08
CA PHE A 112 9.25 -31.39 -22.26
C PHE A 112 8.50 -32.70 -22.49
N PHE A 113 7.48 -32.97 -21.66
CA PHE A 113 6.47 -33.94 -22.09
C PHE A 113 5.66 -33.30 -23.24
N PRO A 114 5.67 -33.88 -24.45
CA PRO A 114 4.85 -33.42 -25.56
C PRO A 114 3.35 -33.70 -25.33
#